data_AF-A0A257QAS4-F1
#
_entry.id   AF-A0A257QAS4-F1
#
_cell.length_a   1.000
_cell.length_b   1.000
_cell.length_c   1.000
_cell.angle_alpha   90.00
_cell.angle_beta   90.00
_cell.angle_gamma   90.00
#
_symmetry.space_group_name_H-M   'P 1'
#
loop_
_entity.id
_entity.type
_entity.pdbx_description
1 polymer ?
#
loop_
_entity_poly.entity_id
_entity_poly.type
_entity_poly.pdbx_seq_one_letter_code
_entity_poly.pdbx_strand_id
1 'polypeptide(L)' 'MKLFLSEDELFELSGYQSRQYQAKWLRENLWPFEIDKDGRPKVLRATVLARLGAEIQMDKRPKLRFL' A
#
# COMPACT_ATOMS: atom_id res chain seq x y z
N MET A 1 7.49 8.73 -7.67
CA MET A 1 7.06 7.61 -6.81
C MET A 1 5.59 7.82 -6.47
N LYS A 2 4.68 6.87 -6.79
CA LYS A 2 3.26 6.99 -6.42
C LYS A 2 3.04 6.50 -4.99
N LEU A 3 2.26 7.24 -4.21
CA LEU A 3 1.95 6.95 -2.81
C LEU A 3 1.13 5.66 -2.65
N PHE A 4 0.18 5.44 -3.56
CA PHE A 4 -0.70 4.28 -3.59
C PHE A 4 -0.32 3.31 -4.70
N LEU A 5 -0.72 2.05 -4.54
CA LEU A 5 -0.73 1.08 -5.63
C LEU A 5 -1.68 1.54 -6.75
N SER A 6 -1.27 1.29 -7.99
CA SER A 6 -2.11 1.40 -9.17
C SER A 6 -3.10 0.23 -9.25
N GLU A 7 -4.06 0.32 -10.18
CA GLU A 7 -5.02 -0.77 -10.42
C GLU A 7 -4.33 -2.07 -10.84
N ASP A 8 -3.32 -1.98 -11.71
CA ASP A 8 -2.54 -3.13 -12.17
C ASP A 8 -1.77 -3.77 -11.01
N GLU A 9 -1.14 -2.96 -10.15
CA GLU A 9 -0.42 -3.47 -8.98
C GLU A 9 -1.36 -4.08 -7.92
N LEU A 10 -2.57 -3.56 -7.78
CA LEU A 10 -3.61 -4.18 -6.94
C LEU A 10 -4.09 -5.50 -7.54
N PHE A 11 -4.17 -5.60 -8.86
CA PHE A 11 -4.46 -6.85 -9.55
C PHE A 11 -3.33 -7.87 -9.35
N GLU A 12 -2.06 -7.48 -9.49
CA GLU A 12 -0.93 -8.35 -9.20
C GLU A 12 -0.90 -8.80 -7.73
N LEU A 13 -1.24 -7.91 -6.80
CA LEU A 13 -1.25 -8.23 -5.36
C LEU A 13 -2.39 -9.19 -4.98
N SER A 14 -3.59 -9.00 -5.55
CA SER A 14 -4.80 -9.70 -5.11
C SER A 14 -5.28 -10.82 -6.05
N GLY A 15 -4.85 -10.82 -7.30
CA GLY A 15 -5.33 -11.71 -8.37
C GLY A 15 -6.73 -11.41 -8.90
N TYR A 16 -7.41 -10.36 -8.40
CA TYR A 16 -8.79 -10.05 -8.77
C TYR A 16 -8.89 -8.75 -9.57
N GLN A 17 -9.65 -8.76 -10.68
CA GLN A 17 -9.95 -7.55 -11.46
C GLN A 17 -11.12 -6.74 -10.87
N SER A 18 -12.06 -7.41 -10.21
CA SER A 18 -13.23 -6.75 -9.63
C SER A 18 -12.91 -6.09 -8.29
N ARG A 19 -13.21 -4.79 -8.19
CA ARG A 19 -12.97 -3.95 -7.01
C ARG A 19 -13.57 -4.53 -5.72
N GLN A 20 -14.75 -5.14 -5.82
CA GLN A 20 -15.42 -5.75 -4.67
C GLN A 20 -14.65 -6.96 -4.15
N TYR A 21 -14.14 -7.80 -5.06
CA TYR A 21 -13.31 -8.96 -4.70
C TYR A 21 -11.93 -8.53 -4.22
N GLN A 22 -11.33 -7.48 -4.79
CA GLN A 22 -10.09 -6.89 -4.28
C GLN A 22 -10.26 -6.43 -2.83
N ALA A 23 -11.31 -5.64 -2.54
CA ALA A 23 -11.58 -5.15 -1.18
C ALA A 23 -11.87 -6.28 -0.19
N LYS A 24 -12.59 -7.33 -0.63
CA LYS A 24 -12.83 -8.53 0.18
C LYS A 24 -11.52 -9.25 0.50
N TRP A 25 -10.70 -9.53 -0.51
CA TRP A 25 -9.41 -10.19 -0.36
C TRP A 25 -8.46 -9.40 0.54
N LEU A 26 -8.41 -8.07 0.38
CA LEU A 26 -7.60 -7.20 1.24
C LEU A 26 -8.04 -7.28 2.71
N ARG A 27 -9.35 -7.33 2.98
CA ARG A 27 -9.91 -7.52 4.33
C ARG A 27 -9.54 -8.89 4.90
N GLU A 28 -9.73 -9.96 4.14
CA GLU A 28 -9.44 -11.34 4.57
C GLU A 28 -7.96 -11.56 4.86
N ASN A 29 -7.09 -10.91 4.10
CA ASN A 29 -5.63 -10.98 4.27
C ASN A 29 -5.09 -9.89 5.20
N LEU A 30 -5.95 -9.14 5.90
CA LEU A 30 -5.59 -8.10 6.87
C LEU A 30 -4.63 -7.04 6.30
N TRP A 31 -4.81 -6.69 5.03
CA TRP A 31 -4.08 -5.57 4.43
C TRP A 31 -4.69 -4.24 4.88
N PRO A 32 -3.88 -3.24 5.28
CA PRO A 32 -4.35 -1.88 5.46
C PRO A 32 -4.70 -1.23 4.10
N PHE A 33 -5.94 -0.78 3.95
CA PHE A 33 -6.41 -0.07 2.76
C PHE A 33 -7.51 0.92 3.12
N GLU A 34 -7.69 1.91 2.23
CA GLU A 34 -8.81 2.85 2.26
C GLU A 34 -9.72 2.62 1.04
N ILE A 35 -10.97 3.06 1.11
CA ILE A 35 -11.89 3.05 -0.04
C ILE A 35 -12.08 4.49 -0.52
N ASP A 36 -11.93 4.73 -1.83
CA ASP A 36 -12.23 6.03 -2.41
C ASP A 36 -13.72 6.24 -2.70
N LYS A 37 -14.07 7.45 -3.15
CA LYS A 37 -15.46 7.81 -3.50
C LYS A 37 -16.10 6.90 -4.56
N ASP A 38 -15.29 6.25 -5.40
CA ASP A 38 -15.72 5.42 -6.52
C ASP A 38 -15.69 3.91 -6.16
N GLY A 39 -15.50 3.60 -4.87
CA GLY A 39 -15.47 2.23 -4.35
C GLY A 39 -14.18 1.48 -4.66
N ARG A 40 -13.10 2.18 -5.05
CA ARG A 40 -11.81 1.55 -5.37
C ARG A 40 -10.96 1.43 -4.10
N PRO A 41 -10.39 0.24 -3.82
CA PRO A 41 -9.43 0.09 -2.74
C PRO A 41 -8.13 0.83 -3.06
N LYS A 42 -7.61 1.55 -2.06
CA LYS A 42 -6.32 2.26 -2.11
C LYS A 42 -5.40 1.69 -1.05
N VAL A 43 -4.32 1.07 -1.49
CA VAL A 43 -3.29 0.51 -0.63
C VAL A 43 -2.04 1.37 -0.72
N LEU A 44 -1.47 1.73 0.43
CA LEU A 44 -0.19 2.44 0.49
C LEU A 44 0.94 1.51 0.05
N ARG A 45 1.78 1.98 -0.87
CA ARG A 45 2.96 1.20 -1.32
C ARG A 45 3.90 0.87 -0.16
N ALA A 46 4.08 1.82 0.76
CA ALA A 46 4.91 1.63 1.95
C ALA A 46 4.42 0.44 2.81
N THR A 47 3.11 0.23 2.91
CA THR A 47 2.56 -0.90 3.69
C THR A 47 2.91 -2.24 3.06
N VAL A 48 2.89 -2.32 1.73
CA VAL A 48 3.28 -3.53 0.99
C VAL A 48 4.76 -3.83 1.16
N LEU A 49 5.62 -2.82 0.99
CA LEU A 49 7.05 -2.95 1.20
C LEU A 49 7.39 -3.39 2.62
N ALA A 50 6.79 -2.73 3.63
CA ALA A 50 7.01 -3.07 5.03
C ALA A 50 6.57 -4.50 5.38
N ARG A 51 5.45 -4.98 4.81
CA ARG A 51 4.95 -6.34 5.06
C ARG A 51 5.74 -7.42 4.32
N LEU A 52 6.24 -7.13 3.13
CA LEU A 52 7.03 -8.08 2.31
C LEU A 52 8.52 -8.09 2.66
N GLY A 53 8.92 -7.41 3.74
CA GLY A 53 10.30 -7.44 4.24
C GLY A 53 11.27 -6.52 3.49
N ALA A 54 10.78 -5.60 2.66
CA ALA A 54 11.62 -4.53 2.16
C ALA A 54 11.88 -3.53 3.31
N GLU A 55 13.15 -3.38 3.71
CA GLU A 55 13.56 -2.26 4.54
C GLU A 55 13.26 -0.97 3.79
N ILE A 56 12.18 -0.29 4.18
CA ILE A 56 11.98 1.10 3.79
C ILE A 56 13.05 1.87 4.56
N GLN A 57 14.19 2.11 3.90
CA GLN A 57 15.13 3.13 4.33
C GLN A 57 14.44 4.49 4.19
N MET A 58 13.56 4.80 5.16
CA MET A 58 13.23 6.18 5.44
C MET A 58 14.56 6.78 5.90
N ASP A 59 15.12 7.69 5.11
CA ASP A 59 16.32 8.46 5.45
C ASP A 59 16.11 9.12 6.83
N LYS A 60 16.41 8.39 7.91
CA LYS A 60 16.41 8.85 9.29
C LYS A 60 17.70 9.61 9.52
N ARG A 61 17.99 10.62 8.72
CA ARG A 61 19.15 11.48 8.98
C ARG A 61 18.79 12.41 10.13
N PRO A 62 19.37 12.25 11.34
CA PRO A 62 19.21 13.26 12.37
C PRO A 62 19.83 14.56 11.83
N LYS A 63 19.03 15.63 11.78
CA LYS A 63 19.56 16.97 11.55
C LYS A 63 20.36 17.35 12.79
N LEU A 64 21.68 17.21 12.72
CA LEU A 64 22.60 17.79 13.69
C LEU A 64 22.32 19.30 13.74
N ARG A 65 21.79 19.79 14.87
CA ARG A 65 21.83 21.22 15.17
C ARG A 65 23.26 21.52 15.58
N PHE A 66 23.98 22.28 14.75
CA PHE A 66 25.20 22.95 15.19
C PHE A 66 24.77 24.14 16.04
N LEU A 67 25.00 24.05 17.36
CA LEU A 67 24.97 25.16 18.31
C LEU A 67 26.22 25.05 19.20
#